data_AF-A0A925BCF5-F1
#
_entry.id   AF-A0A925BCF5-F1
#
_cell.length_a   1.000
_cell.length_b   1.000
_cell.length_c   1.000
_cell.angle_alpha   90.00
_cell.angle_beta   90.00
_cell.angle_gamma   90.00
#
_symmetry.space_group_name_H-M   'P 1'
#
loop_
_entity.id
_entity.type
_entity.pdbx_description
1 polymer ?
#
loop_
_entity_poly.entity_id
_entity_poly.type
_entity_poly.pdbx_seq_one_letter_code
_entity_poly.pdbx_strand_id
1 'polypeptide(L)'
;MRPAVITDEISQNLDHALAVMGEYGVTQAELRNVYSTYIVDADEALLKQVEADLRKHGATVCCVDTPLFKCNLESAYTASGPTHG
;
A
#
# COMPACT_ATOMS: atom_id res chain seq x y z
N MET A 1 -0.86 19.10 -10.22
CA MET A 1 -1.13 17.67 -9.93
C MET A 1 0.13 17.09 -9.30
N ARG A 2 0.04 16.26 -8.25
CA ARG A 2 1.19 15.58 -7.64
C ARG A 2 1.12 14.08 -7.98
N PRO A 3 2.17 13.45 -8.54
CA PRO A 3 2.16 12.02 -8.79
C PRO A 3 2.18 11.24 -7.48
N ALA A 4 1.55 10.06 -7.49
CA ALA A 4 1.60 9.06 -6.43
C ALA A 4 1.95 7.70 -7.02
N VAL A 5 2.46 6.80 -6.18
CA VAL A 5 2.90 5.46 -6.60
C VAL A 5 2.36 4.40 -5.65
N ILE A 6 1.79 3.34 -6.22
CA ILE A 6 1.53 2.08 -5.52
C ILE A 6 2.89 1.40 -5.28
N THR A 7 3.36 1.49 -4.04
CA THR A 7 4.75 1.20 -3.66
C THR A 7 5.20 -0.23 -4.00
N ASP A 8 4.28 -1.19 -3.92
CA ASP A 8 4.56 -2.60 -4.11
C ASP A 8 4.70 -3.03 -5.59
N GLU A 9 4.35 -2.14 -6.53
CA GLU A 9 4.65 -2.27 -7.96
C GLU A 9 6.10 -1.90 -8.29
N ILE A 10 6.80 -1.17 -7.39
CA ILE A 10 8.25 -0.99 -7.44
C ILE A 10 8.94 -2.15 -6.73
N SER A 11 8.57 -2.41 -5.47
CA SER A 11 9.19 -3.44 -4.65
C SER A 11 8.36 -3.79 -3.43
N GLN A 12 8.44 -5.04 -3.00
CA GLN A 12 7.90 -5.49 -1.71
C GLN A 12 8.68 -4.95 -0.51
N ASN A 13 9.91 -4.48 -0.70
CA ASN A 13 10.66 -3.77 0.32
C ASN A 13 10.31 -2.27 0.26
N LEU A 14 9.55 -1.79 1.25
CA LEU A 14 9.04 -0.42 1.28
C LEU A 14 10.18 0.62 1.29
N ASP A 15 11.24 0.41 2.06
CA ASP A 15 12.39 1.34 2.12
C ASP A 15 13.03 1.53 0.74
N HIS A 16 13.13 0.46 -0.04
CA HIS A 16 13.63 0.54 -1.41
C HIS A 16 12.66 1.27 -2.34
N ALA A 17 11.36 0.97 -2.27
CA ALA A 17 10.35 1.66 -3.09
C ALA A 17 10.35 3.18 -2.83
N LEU A 18 10.44 3.58 -1.56
CA LEU A 18 10.50 5.00 -1.16
C LEU A 18 11.79 5.67 -1.62
N ALA A 19 12.93 4.97 -1.59
CA ALA A 19 14.19 5.49 -2.14
C ALA A 19 14.06 5.80 -3.64
N VAL A 20 13.49 4.86 -4.42
CA VAL A 20 13.23 5.05 -5.85
C VAL A 20 12.27 6.21 -6.09
N MET A 21 11.19 6.34 -5.30
CA MET A 21 10.29 7.50 -5.40
C MET A 21 11.05 8.83 -5.21
N GLY A 22 11.99 8.87 -4.26
CA GLY A 22 12.85 10.03 -4.01
C GLY A 22 13.74 10.41 -5.21
N GLU A 23 14.27 9.44 -5.95
CA GLU A 23 15.07 9.68 -7.17
C GLU A 23 14.31 10.48 -8.23
N TYR A 24 12.98 10.36 -8.25
CA TYR A 24 12.09 11.06 -9.19
C TYR A 24 11.32 12.23 -8.55
N GLY A 25 11.62 12.59 -7.30
CA GLY A 25 10.95 13.68 -6.59
C GLY A 25 9.48 13.41 -6.23
N VAL A 26 9.08 12.15 -6.11
CA VAL A 26 7.73 11.73 -5.74
C VAL A 26 7.65 11.50 -4.23
N THR A 27 6.61 12.03 -3.57
CA THR A 27 6.45 11.94 -2.11
C THR A 27 5.11 11.36 -1.67
N GLN A 28 4.22 11.03 -2.60
CA GLN A 28 2.91 10.47 -2.28
C GLN A 28 2.94 8.95 -2.52
N ALA A 29 2.73 8.18 -1.44
CA ALA A 29 2.71 6.72 -1.48
C ALA A 29 1.27 6.20 -1.39
N GLU A 30 0.97 5.19 -2.20
CA GLU A 30 -0.20 4.33 -2.05
C GLU A 30 0.29 2.99 -1.47
N LEU A 31 -0.37 2.52 -0.42
CA LEU A 31 0.03 1.33 0.32
C LEU A 31 -0.98 0.20 0.09
N ARG A 32 -0.56 -0.82 -0.64
CA ARG A 32 -1.27 -2.10 -0.79
C ARG A 32 -0.59 -3.17 0.06
N ASN A 33 0.57 -3.63 -0.38
CA ASN A 33 1.43 -4.51 0.40
C ASN A 33 2.67 -3.75 0.87
N VAL A 34 3.15 -4.09 2.05
CA VAL A 34 4.41 -3.60 2.62
C VAL A 34 5.13 -4.79 3.22
N TYR A 35 6.39 -4.99 2.85
CA TYR A 35 7.18 -6.13 3.33
C TYR A 35 6.48 -7.47 3.11
N SER A 36 5.88 -7.65 1.92
CA SER A 36 5.09 -8.83 1.55
C SER A 36 3.87 -9.12 2.42
N THR A 37 3.45 -8.16 3.25
CA THR A 37 2.26 -8.24 4.09
C THR A 37 1.22 -7.27 3.57
N TYR A 38 -0.03 -7.73 3.45
CA TYR A 38 -1.10 -6.86 3.06
C TYR A 38 -1.37 -5.83 4.16
N ILE A 39 -1.53 -4.54 3.81
CA ILE A 39 -1.53 -3.46 4.82
C ILE A 39 -2.65 -3.58 5.86
N VAL A 40 -3.77 -4.22 5.50
CA VAL A 40 -4.89 -4.49 6.44
C VAL A 40 -4.60 -5.63 7.41
N ASP A 41 -3.62 -6.47 7.10
CA ASP A 41 -3.16 -7.58 7.93
C ASP A 41 -1.89 -7.21 8.74
N ALA A 42 -1.43 -5.96 8.64
CA ALA A 42 -0.24 -5.49 9.33
C ALA A 42 -0.43 -5.41 10.85
N ASP A 43 0.54 -5.91 11.61
CA ASP A 43 0.57 -5.75 13.05
C ASP A 43 1.16 -4.39 13.46
N GLU A 44 1.08 -4.07 14.75
CA GLU A 44 1.57 -2.79 15.28
C GLU A 44 3.08 -2.58 15.07
N ALA A 45 3.87 -3.67 15.07
CA ALA A 45 5.31 -3.59 14.86
C ALA A 45 5.63 -3.21 13.40
N LEU A 46 4.94 -3.84 12.46
CA LEU A 46 5.03 -3.54 11.04
C LEU A 46 4.55 -2.12 10.74
N LEU A 47 3.43 -1.68 11.31
CA LEU A 47 2.95 -0.30 11.14
C LEU A 47 3.95 0.74 11.65
N LYS A 48 4.60 0.49 12.79
CA LYS A 48 5.68 1.36 13.31
C LYS A 48 6.88 1.41 12.36
N GLN A 49 7.24 0.29 11.75
CA GLN A 49 8.31 0.25 10.74
C GLN A 49 7.92 1.09 9.51
N VAL A 50 6.72 0.89 8.98
CA VAL A 50 6.19 1.65 7.83
C VAL A 50 6.20 3.15 8.10
N GLU A 51 5.73 3.59 9.27
CA GLU A 51 5.75 5.02 9.66
C GLU A 51 7.18 5.58 9.75
N ALA A 52 8.12 4.78 10.28
CA ALA A 52 9.52 5.19 10.37
C ALA A 52 10.16 5.37 8.99
N ASP A 53 9.88 4.46 8.04
CA ASP A 53 10.39 4.52 6.67
C ASP A 53 9.80 5.71 5.91
N LEU A 54 8.48 5.91 5.99
CA LEU A 54 7.82 7.07 5.39
C LEU A 54 8.43 8.39 5.89
N ARG A 55 8.66 8.51 7.20
CA ARG A 55 9.29 9.69 7.80
C ARG A 55 10.75 9.85 7.35
N LYS A 56 11.52 8.76 7.27
CA LYS A 56 12.91 8.77 6.79
C LYS A 56 13.02 9.33 5.38
N HIS A 57 12.08 9.00 4.50
CA HIS A 57 12.06 9.43 3.10
C HIS A 57 11.26 10.71 2.83
N GLY A 58 10.63 11.29 3.86
CA GLY A 58 9.78 12.48 3.69
C GLY A 58 8.53 12.21 2.84
N ALA A 59 8.07 10.96 2.79
CA ALA A 59 6.89 10.55 2.05
C ALA A 59 5.64 10.58 2.93
N THR A 60 4.48 10.80 2.31
CA THR A 60 3.16 10.75 2.96
C THR A 60 2.26 9.75 2.25
N VAL A 61 1.36 9.12 3.00
CA VAL A 61 0.38 8.19 2.43
C VAL A 61 -0.82 8.98 1.92
N CYS A 62 -1.15 8.83 0.64
CA CYS A 62 -2.35 9.43 0.05
C CYS A 62 -3.49 8.41 -0.17
N CYS A 63 -3.18 7.11 -0.22
CA CYS A 63 -4.15 6.04 -0.36
C CYS A 63 -3.70 4.78 0.39
N VAL A 64 -4.67 4.04 0.91
CA VAL A 64 -4.49 2.67 1.42
C VAL A 64 -5.36 1.76 0.57
N ASP A 65 -4.73 0.85 -0.18
CA ASP A 65 -5.38 -0.02 -1.15
C ASP A 65 -5.98 -1.25 -0.48
N THR A 66 -7.04 -1.01 0.28
CA THR A 66 -7.81 -2.03 1.02
C THR A 66 -8.59 -2.96 0.08
N PRO A 67 -9.04 -4.14 0.56
CA PRO A 67 -9.71 -5.12 -0.29
C PRO A 67 -11.19 -4.78 -0.51
N LEU A 68 -11.54 -3.49 -0.50
CA LEU A 68 -12.91 -3.04 -0.71
C LEU A 68 -13.43 -3.60 -2.05
N PHE A 69 -14.55 -4.31 -2.00
CA PHE A 69 -15.15 -5.08 -3.12
C PHE A 69 -14.33 -6.28 -3.63
N LYS A 70 -13.27 -6.69 -2.93
CA LYS A 70 -12.44 -7.88 -3.22
C LYS A 70 -12.46 -8.90 -2.08
N CYS A 71 -13.06 -8.55 -0.94
CA CYS A 71 -13.27 -9.43 0.20
C CYS A 71 -14.76 -9.61 0.49
N ASN A 72 -15.10 -10.76 1.08
CA ASN A 72 -16.45 -10.98 1.59
C ASN A 72 -16.66 -10.13 2.84
N LEU A 73 -17.40 -9.03 2.70
CA LEU A 73 -18.07 -8.38 3.81
C LEU A 73 -19.25 -9.29 4.18
N GLU A 74 -19.32 -9.75 5.43
CA GLU A 74 -20.22 -10.80 5.96
C GLU A 74 -21.44 -11.23 5.09
N SER A 75 -21.43 -12.52 4.72
CA SER A 75 -22.45 -13.45 4.15
C SER A 75 -23.64 -13.00 3.27
N ALA A 76 -23.95 -11.71 3.08
CA ALA A 76 -25.19 -11.32 2.41
C ALA A 76 -25.02 -11.01 0.91
N TYR A 77 -23.80 -10.75 0.43
CA TYR A 77 -23.60 -10.39 -0.97
C TYR A 77 -22.29 -10.96 -1.54
N THR A 78 -22.41 -12.07 -2.27
CA THR A 78 -21.40 -12.48 -3.25
C THR A 78 -21.59 -11.62 -4.50
N ALA A 79 -20.81 -10.54 -4.63
CA ALA A 79 -20.72 -9.81 -5.88
C ALA A 79 -19.76 -10.56 -6.82
N SER A 80 -20.30 -11.48 -7.62
CA SER A 80 -19.53 -12.13 -8.68
C SER A 80 -19.39 -11.18 -9.86
N GLY A 81 -18.30 -10.41 -9.90
CA GLY A 81 -17.93 -9.66 -11.11
C GLY A 81 -17.66 -10.63 -12.28
N PRO A 82 -17.80 -10.20 -13.54
CA PRO A 82 -17.71 -11.08 -14.73
C PRO A 82 -16.37 -11.80 -14.92
N THR A 83 -15.37 -11.51 -14.09
CA THR A 83 -14.03 -12.11 -14.10
C THR A 83 -13.79 -13.13 -12.98
N HIS A 84 -14.79 -13.40 -12.11
CA HIS A 84 -14.70 -14.40 -11.05
C HIS A 84 -15.20 -15.74 -11.61
N GLY A 85 -14.33 -16.43 -12.34
CA GLY A 85 -14.54 -17.82 -12.81
C GLY A 85 -14.16 -18.86 -11.76
#